data_AF-A0AAW8F457-F1
#
_entry.id   AF-A0AAW8F457-F1
#
_cell.length_a   1.000
_cell.length_b   1.000
_cell.length_c   1.000
_cell.angle_alpha   90.00
_cell.angle_beta   90.00
_cell.angle_gamma   90.00
#
_symmetry.space_group_name_H-M   'P 1'
#
loop_
_entity.id
_entity.type
_entity.pdbx_description
1 polymer ?
#
loop_
_entity_poly.entity_id
_entity_poly.type
_entity_poly.pdbx_seq_one_letter_code
_entity_poly.pdbx_strand_id
1 'polypeptide(L)'
;MSSTDLSALPILNAALDLVRRRAAHLGTEPAPAPPVTVVLDEAAGLTNDPASPAHDLLTELLTTGRAVGVHVQARSRLPRQYATLAELNAAAEHGDL
;
A
#
# COMPACT_ATOMS: atom_id res chain seq x y z
N MET A 1 -11.97 2.95 17.91
CA MET A 1 -11.57 2.13 16.74
C MET A 1 -11.73 2.98 15.50
N SER A 2 -10.78 2.92 14.58
CA SER A 2 -10.88 3.38 13.17
C SER A 2 -10.78 4.89 12.88
N SER A 3 -9.62 5.52 13.15
CA SER A 3 -9.31 6.86 12.62
C SER A 3 -8.35 6.84 11.41
N THR A 4 -7.67 5.72 11.15
CA THR A 4 -6.62 5.62 10.13
C THR A 4 -7.18 5.42 8.72
N ASP A 5 -8.27 4.65 8.56
CA ASP A 5 -8.89 4.36 7.25
C ASP A 5 -9.27 5.61 6.46
N LEU A 6 -9.90 6.58 7.13
CA LEU A 6 -10.34 7.82 6.48
C LEU A 6 -9.18 8.70 6.01
N SER A 7 -8.02 8.61 6.65
CA SER A 7 -6.83 9.40 6.27
C SER A 7 -6.12 8.86 5.02
N ALA A 8 -6.24 7.56 4.74
CA ALA A 8 -5.57 6.91 3.61
C ALA A 8 -6.37 7.03 2.30
N LEU A 9 -7.71 7.09 2.38
CA LEU A 9 -8.59 7.12 1.21
C LEU A 9 -8.27 8.23 0.19
N PRO A 10 -8.01 9.49 0.58
CA PRO A 10 -7.68 10.54 -0.38
C PRO A 10 -6.37 10.27 -1.13
N ILE A 11 -5.37 9.71 -0.44
CA ILE A 11 -4.06 9.39 -1.01
C ILE A 11 -4.18 8.24 -2.00
N LEU A 12 -4.93 7.19 -1.66
CA LEU A 12 -5.16 6.04 -2.54
C LEU A 12 -5.93 6.45 -3.80
N ASN A 13 -6.96 7.28 -3.66
CA ASN A 13 -7.70 7.82 -4.80
C ASN A 13 -6.82 8.66 -5.72
N ALA A 14 -6.00 9.57 -5.16
CA ALA A 14 -5.08 10.37 -5.96
C ALA A 14 -4.04 9.51 -6.70
N ALA A 15 -3.58 8.43 -6.07
CA ALA A 15 -2.69 7.47 -6.70
C ALA A 15 -3.37 6.72 -7.85
N LEU A 16 -4.64 6.32 -7.70
CA LEU A 16 -5.39 5.66 -8.78
C LEU A 16 -5.63 6.60 -9.96
N ASP A 17 -5.96 7.86 -9.70
CA ASP A 17 -6.11 8.85 -10.76
C ASP A 17 -4.79 9.13 -11.49
N LEU A 18 -3.65 9.04 -10.79
CA LEU A 18 -2.33 9.05 -11.43
C LEU A 18 -2.13 7.84 -12.33
N VAL A 19 -2.47 6.63 -11.86
CA VAL A 19 -2.40 5.40 -12.65
C VAL A 19 -3.24 5.51 -13.92
N ARG A 20 -4.51 5.94 -13.80
CA ARG A 20 -5.42 6.11 -14.94
C ARG A 20 -4.89 7.12 -15.95
N ARG A 21 -4.36 8.26 -15.48
CA ARG A 21 -3.74 9.25 -16.35
C ARG A 21 -2.55 8.67 -17.10
N ARG A 22 -1.64 7.97 -16.42
CA ARG A 22 -0.48 7.35 -17.08
C ARG A 22 -0.87 6.24 -18.03
N ALA A 23 -1.88 5.44 -17.67
CA ALA A 23 -2.41 4.40 -18.55
C ALA A 23 -2.96 4.99 -19.86
N ALA A 24 -3.63 6.14 -19.80
CA ALA A 24 -4.13 6.85 -20.98
C ALA A 24 -3.01 7.42 -21.88
N HIS A 25 -1.79 7.55 -21.37
CA HIS A 25 -0.62 8.06 -22.11
C HIS A 25 0.39 6.97 -22.49
N LEU A 26 0.10 5.69 -22.18
CA LEU A 26 0.91 4.56 -22.62
C LEU A 26 0.95 4.52 -24.15
N GLY A 27 2.13 4.78 -24.72
CA GLY A 27 2.39 4.69 -26.16
C GLY A 27 2.27 6.00 -26.95
N THR A 28 1.92 7.12 -26.29
CA THR A 28 1.82 8.44 -26.95
C THR A 28 2.90 9.44 -26.52
N GLU A 29 3.68 9.15 -25.47
CA GLU A 29 4.76 10.03 -25.02
C GLU A 29 6.14 9.69 -25.63
N PRO A 30 6.95 10.72 -25.98
CA PRO A 30 8.27 10.55 -26.58
C PRO A 30 9.38 10.11 -25.59
N ALA A 31 9.09 10.01 -24.28
CA ALA A 31 10.01 9.48 -23.28
C ALA A 31 9.24 8.82 -22.13
N PRO A 32 9.75 7.73 -21.52
CA PRO A 32 9.09 7.07 -20.40
C PRO A 32 9.05 8.01 -19.18
N ALA A 33 7.86 8.29 -18.67
CA ALA A 33 7.66 9.07 -17.45
C ALA A 33 8.40 8.42 -16.25
N PRO A 34 8.99 9.23 -15.34
CA PRO A 34 9.73 8.69 -14.20
C PRO A 34 8.80 7.88 -13.28
N PRO A 35 9.29 6.80 -12.65
CA PRO A 35 8.48 6.00 -11.72
C PRO A 35 8.07 6.84 -10.49
N VAL A 36 6.88 6.57 -9.97
CA VAL A 36 6.33 7.20 -8.77
C VAL A 36 6.14 6.15 -7.70
N THR A 37 6.60 6.44 -6.48
CA THR A 37 6.42 5.55 -5.33
C THR A 37 5.45 6.19 -4.33
N VAL A 38 4.38 5.49 -4.01
CA VAL A 38 3.43 5.83 -2.94
C VAL A 38 3.85 5.08 -1.69
N VAL A 39 4.19 5.80 -0.62
CA VAL A 39 4.60 5.20 0.65
C VAL A 39 3.43 5.26 1.63
N LEU A 40 3.07 4.11 2.20
CA LEU A 40 2.04 3.98 3.22
C LEU A 40 2.70 3.62 4.55
N ASP A 41 2.70 4.54 5.51
CA ASP A 41 3.43 4.39 6.77
C ASP A 41 2.71 3.54 7.84
N GLU A 42 1.45 3.13 7.58
CA GLU A 42 0.65 2.24 8.43
C GLU A 42 -0.19 1.27 7.59
N ALA A 43 0.42 0.61 6.60
CA ALA A 43 -0.30 -0.27 5.68
C ALA A 43 -0.98 -1.46 6.37
N ALA A 44 -0.49 -1.89 7.55
CA ALA A 44 -1.05 -3.00 8.31
C ALA A 44 -2.54 -2.81 8.62
N GLY A 45 -2.97 -1.58 8.95
CA GLY A 45 -4.39 -1.30 9.18
C GLY A 45 -5.25 -1.51 7.92
N LEU A 46 -4.69 -1.19 6.76
CA LEU A 46 -5.36 -1.31 5.46
C LEU A 46 -5.37 -2.75 4.93
N THR A 47 -4.33 -3.54 5.23
CA THR A 47 -4.24 -4.94 4.80
C THR A 47 -5.00 -5.89 5.71
N ASN A 48 -5.13 -5.56 6.99
CA ASN A 48 -5.76 -6.43 7.99
C ASN A 48 -7.29 -6.26 8.06
N ASP A 49 -7.84 -5.23 7.43
CA ASP A 49 -9.29 -5.03 7.29
C ASP A 49 -9.72 -5.16 5.82
N PRO A 50 -10.05 -6.38 5.35
CA PRO A 50 -10.50 -6.59 3.98
C PRO A 50 -11.87 -5.99 3.67
N ALA A 51 -12.63 -5.53 4.69
CA ALA A 51 -13.90 -4.86 4.48
C ALA A 51 -13.74 -3.33 4.32
N SER A 52 -12.54 -2.79 4.54
CA SER A 52 -12.25 -1.37 4.37
C SER A 52 -12.26 -0.99 2.88
N PRO A 53 -12.95 0.09 2.47
CA PRO A 53 -12.88 0.60 1.09
C PRO A 53 -11.45 0.95 0.66
N ALA A 54 -10.55 1.23 1.62
CA ALA A 54 -9.15 1.48 1.34
C ALA A 54 -8.39 0.21 0.92
N HIS A 55 -8.85 -0.97 1.34
CA HIS A 55 -8.29 -2.26 0.94
C HIS A 55 -8.48 -2.54 -0.56
N ASP A 56 -9.68 -2.25 -1.07
CA ASP A 56 -10.01 -2.41 -2.49
C ASP A 56 -9.15 -1.50 -3.36
N LEU A 57 -9.05 -0.21 -2.97
CA LEU A 57 -8.23 0.77 -3.70
C LEU A 57 -6.74 0.41 -3.66
N LEU A 58 -6.24 -0.09 -2.53
CA LEU A 58 -4.87 -0.58 -2.39
C LEU A 58 -4.62 -1.78 -3.32
N THR A 59 -5.57 -2.72 -3.40
CA THR A 59 -5.48 -3.89 -4.29
C THR A 59 -5.49 -3.48 -5.76
N GLU A 60 -6.35 -2.53 -6.16
CA GLU A 60 -6.37 -1.98 -7.51
C GLU A 60 -5.02 -1.30 -7.86
N LEU A 61 -4.44 -0.53 -6.93
CA LEU A 61 -3.14 0.10 -7.13
C LEU A 61 -2.00 -0.90 -7.31
N LEU A 62 -1.95 -1.94 -6.48
CA LEU A 62 -0.92 -2.98 -6.53
C LEU A 62 -0.99 -3.77 -7.84
N THR A 63 -2.20 -4.00 -8.36
CA THR A 63 -2.41 -4.78 -9.59
C THR A 63 -2.18 -3.95 -10.85
N THR A 64 -2.62 -2.69 -10.89
CA THR A 64 -2.60 -1.87 -12.11
C THR A 64 -1.43 -0.89 -12.19
N GLY A 65 -0.92 -0.41 -11.06
CA GLY A 65 0.07 0.67 -11.02
C GLY A 65 1.43 0.30 -11.61
N ARG A 66 1.87 -0.96 -11.45
CA ARG A 66 3.20 -1.40 -11.87
C ARG A 66 3.41 -1.25 -13.38
N ALA A 67 2.38 -1.50 -14.18
CA ALA A 67 2.44 -1.39 -15.64
C ALA A 67 2.71 0.04 -16.14
N VAL A 68 2.40 1.04 -15.31
CA VAL A 68 2.54 2.47 -15.60
C VAL A 68 3.59 3.16 -14.72
N GLY A 69 4.47 2.37 -14.09
CA GLY A 69 5.55 2.88 -13.25
C GLY A 69 5.07 3.53 -11.95
N VAL A 70 3.90 3.15 -11.42
CA VAL A 70 3.44 3.53 -10.09
C VAL A 70 3.64 2.34 -9.15
N HIS A 71 4.40 2.56 -8.09
CA HIS A 71 4.77 1.54 -7.12
C HIS A 71 4.20 1.89 -5.75
N VAL A 72 3.76 0.89 -4.99
CA VAL A 72 3.32 1.07 -3.61
C VAL A 72 4.34 0.42 -2.69
N GLN A 73 4.82 1.18 -1.70
CA GLN A 73 5.66 0.69 -0.63
C GLN A 73 4.90 0.75 0.69
N ALA A 74 4.52 -0.42 1.19
CA ALA A 74 3.97 -0.59 2.51
C ALA A 74 5.10 -0.58 3.54
N ARG A 75 5.10 0.41 4.45
CA ARG A 75 5.94 0.40 5.63
C ARG A 75 5.05 0.11 6.84
N SER A 76 5.46 -0.86 7.66
CA SER A 76 4.90 -1.02 8.99
C SER A 76 5.80 -0.25 9.95
N ARG A 77 5.34 0.90 10.45
CA ARG A 77 6.03 1.62 11.54
C ARG A 77 5.72 1.06 12.92
N LEU A 78 4.76 0.14 13.03
CA LEU A 78 4.42 -0.46 14.31
C LEU A 78 5.43 -1.58 14.63
N PRO A 79 5.99 -1.63 15.86
CA PRO A 79 6.61 -2.85 16.35
C PRO A 79 5.57 -3.96 16.23
N ARG A 80 5.94 -5.14 15.69
CA ARG A 80 5.06 -6.31 15.67
C ARG A 80 4.48 -6.48 17.07
N GLN A 81 3.16 -6.29 17.20
CA GLN A 81 2.47 -6.56 18.45
C GLN A 81 2.12 -8.03 18.45
N TYR A 82 2.79 -8.78 19.33
CA TYR A 82 2.50 -10.18 19.56
C TYR A 82 1.39 -10.27 20.61
N ALA A 83 0.29 -10.95 20.28
CA ALA A 83 -0.86 -11.06 21.17
C ALA A 83 -0.52 -11.89 22.42
N THR A 84 0.49 -12.76 22.32
CA THR A 84 0.97 -13.58 23.43
C THR A 84 2.50 -13.65 23.47
N LEU A 85 3.04 -13.99 24.63
CA LEU A 85 4.48 -14.25 24.81
C LEU A 85 4.97 -15.40 23.91
N ALA A 86 4.11 -16.37 23.61
CA ALA A 86 4.44 -17.51 22.74
C ALA A 86 4.65 -17.07 21.29
N GLU A 87 3.82 -16.14 20.79
CA GLU A 87 3.98 -15.57 19.44
C GLU A 87 5.26 -14.72 19.33
N LEU A 88 5.61 -13.99 20.38
CA LEU A 88 6.88 -13.24 20.46
C LEU A 88 8.08 -14.19 20.40
N ASN A 89 8.06 -15.27 21.19
CA ASN A 89 9.15 -16.25 21.22
C ASN A 89 9.28 -16.99 19.89
N ALA A 90 8.17 -17.38 19.27
CA ALA A 90 8.20 -18.00 17.94
C ALA A 90 8.83 -17.06 16.91
N ALA A 91 8.47 -15.78 16.90
CA ALA A 91 9.08 -14.82 15.98
C ALA A 91 10.57 -14.56 16.28
N ALA A 92 10.96 -14.60 17.55
CA ALA A 92 12.37 -14.51 17.97
C ALA A 92 13.19 -15.72 17.47
N GLU A 93 12.63 -16.93 17.59
CA GLU A 93 13.25 -18.17 17.11
C GLU A 93 13.34 -18.22 15.58
N HIS A 94 12.36 -17.64 14.88
CA HIS A 94 12.35 -17.56 13.42
C HIS A 94 13.16 -16.39 12.85
N GLY A 95 13.67 -15.48 13.69
CA GLY A 95 14.47 -14.33 13.25
C GLY A 95 13.66 -13.19 12.62
N ASP A 96 12.36 -13.13 12.92
CA ASP A 96 11.45 -12.10 12.40
C ASP A 96 11.26 -10.90 13.37
N LEU A 97 12.25 -10.65 14.24
CA LEU A 97 12.29 -9.51 15.17
C LEU A 97 12.92 -8.27 14.54
#